data_AF-A0AAE1QS97-F1
#
_entry.id   AF-A0AAE1QS97-F1
#
_cell.length_a   1.000
_cell.length_b   1.000
_cell.length_c   1.000
_cell.angle_alpha   90.00
_cell.angle_beta   90.00
_cell.angle_gamma   90.00
#
_symmetry.space_group_name_H-M   'P 1'
#
loop_
_entity.id
_entity.type
_entity.pdbx_description
1 polymer ?
#
loop_
_entity_poly.entity_id
_entity_poly.type
_entity_poly.pdbx_seq_one_letter_code
_entity_poly.pdbx_strand_id
1 'polypeptide(L)'
;MMGEGPPGVRFICVFPHVAGLRDKIMTEVHCSRYSIHPGSTKMYHDLKGMYWWNDMKRNNAEFVAQCLNCQQVKVEHQKLGGLT
;
A
#
# COMPACT_ATOMS: atom_id res chain seq x y z
N MET A 1 5.66 -4.53 -22.49
CA MET A 1 4.63 -3.74 -23.19
C MET A 1 4.01 -2.81 -22.16
N MET A 2 4.00 -1.50 -22.41
CA MET A 2 3.50 -0.50 -21.46
C MET A 2 1.98 -0.60 -21.39
N GLY A 3 1.44 -0.85 -20.19
CA GLY A 3 -0.01 -0.93 -19.96
C GLY A 3 -0.59 0.43 -19.62
N GLU A 4 -1.87 0.61 -19.93
CA GLU A 4 -2.68 1.82 -19.73
C GLU A 4 -2.58 2.35 -18.28
N GLY A 5 -1.76 3.39 -18.10
CA GLY A 5 -1.76 4.27 -16.94
C GLY A 5 -2.31 5.66 -17.32
N PRO A 6 -2.55 6.57 -16.35
CA PRO A 6 -3.01 7.92 -16.65
C PRO A 6 -2.09 8.60 -17.69
N PRO A 7 -2.66 9.30 -18.69
CA PRO A 7 -1.91 9.80 -19.84
C PRO A 7 -0.77 10.74 -19.42
N GLY A 8 0.43 10.50 -19.94
CA GLY A 8 1.59 11.39 -19.78
C GLY A 8 2.60 11.01 -18.68
N VAL A 9 2.42 9.91 -17.96
CA VAL A 9 3.38 9.49 -16.92
C VAL A 9 3.89 8.06 -17.18
N ARG A 10 5.21 7.86 -17.05
CA ARG A 10 5.85 6.54 -17.18
C ARG A 10 5.76 5.81 -15.85
N PHE A 11 5.08 4.65 -15.85
CA PHE A 11 5.01 3.74 -14.70
C PHE A 11 5.51 2.36 -15.07
N ILE A 12 5.96 1.61 -14.05
CA ILE A 12 6.24 0.18 -14.13
C ILE A 12 4.92 -0.56 -13.91
N CYS A 13 4.40 -1.19 -14.96
CA CYS A 13 3.19 -2.01 -14.87
C CYS A 13 3.50 -3.36 -14.22
N VAL A 14 2.83 -3.67 -13.10
CA VAL A 14 3.04 -4.90 -12.33
C VAL A 14 1.98 -5.94 -12.70
N PHE A 15 2.35 -6.85 -13.60
CA PHE A 15 1.47 -7.92 -14.06
C PHE A 15 1.22 -8.97 -12.96
N PRO A 16 -0.03 -9.47 -12.85
CA PRO A 16 -0.39 -10.46 -11.83
C PRO A 16 0.29 -11.82 -12.05
N HIS A 17 0.82 -12.07 -13.25
CA HIS A 17 1.48 -13.34 -13.58
C HIS A 17 2.86 -13.49 -12.95
N VAL A 18 3.47 -12.40 -12.46
CA VAL A 18 4.73 -12.48 -11.71
C VAL A 18 4.38 -12.69 -10.23
N ALA A 19 4.33 -13.96 -9.83
CA ALA A 19 3.94 -14.36 -8.49
C ALA A 19 4.78 -13.63 -7.42
N GLY A 20 4.10 -13.03 -6.42
CA GLY A 20 4.72 -12.37 -5.27
C GLY A 20 5.42 -11.03 -5.55
N LEU A 21 5.43 -10.53 -6.80
CA LEU A 21 6.06 -9.23 -7.10
C LEU A 21 5.31 -8.07 -6.41
N ARG A 22 3.98 -8.09 -6.43
CA ARG A 22 3.14 -7.09 -5.74
C ARG A 22 3.39 -7.11 -4.24
N ASP A 23 3.45 -8.30 -3.65
CA ASP A 23 3.65 -8.47 -2.20
C ASP A 23 5.03 -7.96 -1.77
N LYS A 24 6.08 -8.22 -2.57
CA LYS A 24 7.42 -7.66 -2.33
C LYS A 24 7.42 -6.15 -2.37
N ILE A 25 6.82 -5.55 -3.40
CA ILE A 25 6.71 -4.09 -3.53
C ILE A 25 5.93 -3.48 -2.35
N MET A 26 4.77 -4.07 -2.00
CA MET A 26 3.98 -3.61 -0.85
C MET A 26 4.74 -3.76 0.47
N THR A 27 5.49 -4.85 0.64
CA THR A 27 6.32 -5.09 1.84
C THR A 27 7.44 -4.06 1.95
N GLU A 28 8.14 -3.74 0.86
CA GLU A 28 9.21 -2.74 0.87
C GLU A 28 8.69 -1.35 1.26
N VAL A 29 7.53 -0.95 0.73
CA VAL A 29 6.91 0.35 1.06
C VAL A 29 6.37 0.38 2.50
N HIS A 30 5.76 -0.72 2.95
CA HIS A 30 5.17 -0.82 4.28
C HIS A 30 6.21 -0.93 5.41
N CYS A 31 7.25 -1.74 5.20
CA CYS A 31 8.27 -2.05 6.19
C CYS A 31 9.54 -1.18 6.06
N SER A 32 9.50 -0.13 5.22
CA SER A 32 10.63 0.80 5.11
C SER A 32 10.99 1.37 6.48
N ARG A 33 12.28 1.42 6.81
CA ARG A 33 12.79 1.87 8.13
C ARG A 33 12.36 3.29 8.50
N TYR A 34 11.95 4.08 7.51
CA TYR A 34 11.51 5.47 7.66
C TYR A 34 9.98 5.62 7.66
N SER A 35 9.27 4.51 7.45
CA SER A 35 7.82 4.44 7.43
C SER A 35 7.34 4.02 8.81
N ILE A 36 6.85 4.98 9.61
CA ILE A 36 6.02 4.67 10.77
C ILE A 36 4.75 4.03 10.21
N HIS A 37 4.70 2.68 10.22
CA HIS A 37 3.64 1.82 9.67
C HIS A 37 2.56 2.56 8.86
N PRO A 38 2.84 2.85 7.58
CA PRO A 38 2.02 3.73 6.78
C PRO A 38 0.64 3.11 6.54
N GLY A 39 -0.41 3.91 6.71
CA GLY A 39 -1.74 3.52 6.29
C GLY A 39 -1.83 3.33 4.77
N SER A 40 -2.92 2.70 4.31
CA SER A 40 -3.14 2.38 2.89
C SER A 40 -3.09 3.60 1.96
N THR A 41 -3.52 4.77 2.44
CA THR A 41 -3.42 6.04 1.72
C THR A 41 -1.96 6.39 1.43
N LYS A 42 -1.08 6.39 2.43
CA LYS A 42 0.33 6.70 2.25
C LYS A 42 0.99 5.70 1.30
N MET A 43 0.71 4.40 1.46
CA MET A 43 1.20 3.38 0.54
C MET A 43 0.76 3.64 -0.91
N TYR A 44 -0.49 4.05 -1.15
CA TYR A 44 -0.94 4.40 -2.50
C TYR A 44 -0.18 5.60 -3.08
N HIS A 45 0.08 6.64 -2.28
CA HIS A 45 0.84 7.81 -2.71
C HIS A 45 2.30 7.48 -3.02
N ASP A 46 2.93 6.63 -2.21
CA ASP A 46 4.32 6.21 -2.40
C ASP A 46 4.46 5.33 -3.66
N LEU A 47 3.46 4.47 -3.93
CA LEU A 47 3.48 3.54 -5.07
C LEU A 47 3.08 4.20 -6.40
N LYS A 48 2.08 5.08 -6.40
CA LYS A 48 1.48 5.63 -7.64
C LYS A 48 2.44 6.47 -8.49
N GLY A 49 3.62 6.84 -7.97
CA GLY A 49 4.63 7.57 -8.72
C GLY A 49 5.51 6.68 -9.60
N MET A 50 5.62 5.39 -9.27
CA MET A 50 6.54 4.47 -9.95
C MET A 50 5.86 3.20 -10.45
N TYR A 51 4.80 2.73 -9.79
CA TYR A 51 4.15 1.46 -10.10
C TYR A 51 2.67 1.63 -10.41
N TRP A 52 2.16 0.72 -11.23
CA TRP A 52 0.75 0.66 -11.58
C TRP A 52 0.28 -0.79 -11.71
N TRP A 53 -0.89 -1.11 -11.14
CA TRP A 53 -1.63 -2.35 -11.39
C TRP A 53 -3.13 -2.16 -11.07
N ASN A 54 -3.98 -3.04 -11.63
CA ASN A 54 -5.41 -3.03 -11.37
C ASN A 54 -5.70 -3.23 -9.87
N ASP A 55 -6.66 -2.48 -9.34
CA ASP A 55 -7.08 -2.55 -7.93
C ASP A 55 -6.00 -2.21 -6.90
N MET A 56 -4.97 -1.44 -7.28
CA MET A 56 -3.86 -1.06 -6.38
C MET A 56 -4.33 -0.47 -5.05
N LYS A 57 -5.34 0.40 -5.05
CA LYS A 57 -5.92 0.96 -3.81
C LYS A 57 -6.51 -0.13 -2.90
N ARG A 58 -7.24 -1.09 -3.48
CA ARG A 58 -7.86 -2.20 -2.74
C ARG A 58 -6.78 -3.12 -2.17
N ASN A 59 -5.81 -3.51 -2.98
CA ASN A 59 -4.71 -4.38 -2.52
C ASN A 59 -3.90 -3.72 -1.40
N ASN A 60 -3.63 -2.42 -1.48
CA ASN A 60 -2.96 -1.70 -0.39
C ASN A 60 -3.79 -1.71 0.91
N ALA A 61 -5.11 -1.58 0.81
CA ALA A 61 -6.00 -1.64 1.98
C ALA A 61 -6.02 -3.04 2.61
N GLU A 62 -6.11 -4.09 1.79
CA GLU A 62 -6.06 -5.49 2.23
C GLU A 62 -4.72 -5.82 2.90
N PHE A 63 -3.61 -5.40 2.29
CA PHE A 63 -2.26 -5.61 2.83
C PHE A 63 -2.08 -4.96 4.20
N VAL A 64 -2.48 -3.69 4.36
CA VAL A 64 -2.40 -2.98 5.65
C VAL A 64 -3.34 -3.60 6.68
N ALA A 65 -4.53 -4.06 6.26
CA ALA A 65 -5.48 -4.71 7.15
C ALA A 65 -4.96 -6.04 7.70
N GLN A 66 -4.04 -6.72 7.02
CA GLN A 66 -3.38 -7.94 7.48
C GLN A 66 -2.18 -7.68 8.40
N CYS A 67 -1.72 -6.43 8.54
CA CYS A 67 -0.58 -6.11 9.41
C CYS A 67 -0.99 -6.04 10.89
N LEU A 68 -0.47 -6.95 11.71
CA LEU A 68 -0.76 -7.04 13.16
C LEU A 68 -0.43 -5.73 13.91
N ASN A 69 0.70 -5.08 13.58
CA ASN A 69 1.09 -3.82 14.20
C ASN A 69 0.09 -2.69 13.85
N CYS A 70 -0.35 -2.62 12.58
CA CYS A 70 -1.37 -1.66 12.16
C CYS A 70 -2.73 -1.92 12.82
N GLN A 71 -3.10 -3.20 12.99
CA GLN A 71 -4.32 -3.57 13.71
C GLN A 71 -4.28 -3.12 15.17
N GLN A 72 -3.16 -3.36 15.87
CA GLN A 72 -3.00 -2.97 17.27
C GLN A 72 -3.10 -1.45 17.46
N VAL A 73 -2.34 -0.68 16.66
CA VAL A 73 -2.35 0.80 16.72
C VAL A 73 -3.75 1.35 16.45
N LYS A 74 -4.51 0.74 15.53
CA LYS A 74 -5.89 1.16 15.26
C LYS A 74 -6.81 0.94 16.47
N VAL A 75 -6.69 -0.20 17.16
CA VAL A 75 -7.47 -0.48 18.38
C VAL A 75 -7.13 0.50 19.49
N GLU A 76 -5.85 0.84 19.67
CA GLU A 76 -5.40 1.79 20.68
C GLU A 76 -5.93 3.21 20.43
N HIS A 77 -5.85 3.70 19.18
CA HIS A 77 -6.41 5.00 18.83
C HIS A 77 -7.94 5.05 18.93
N GLN A 78 -8.65 3.95 18.61
CA GLN A 78 -10.10 3.89 18.80
C GLN A 78 -10.52 3.98 20.27
N LYS A 79 -9.73 3.41 21.19
CA LYS A 79 -9.98 3.52 22.63
C LYS A 79 -9.79 4.95 23.15
N LEU A 80 -8.81 5.68 22.62
CA LEU A 80 -8.52 7.06 23.00
C LEU A 80 -9.52 8.08 22.41
N GLY A 81 -10.11 7.80 21.25
CA GLY A 81 -11.08 8.70 20.61
C GLY A 81 -12.49 8.70 21.21
N GLY A 82 -12.73 7.91 22.27
CA GLY A 82 -14.06 7.62 22.81
C GLY A 82 -14.38 8.15 24.21
N LEU A 83 -13.49 8.89 24.88
CA LEU A 83 -13.77 9.47 26.21
C LEU A 83 -13.08 10.82 26.40
N THR A 84 -13.85 11.88 26.18
CA THR A 84 -13.80 13.14 26.95
C THR A 84 -15.23 13.56 27.21
#